data_AF-A0A8X8Z7P2-F1
#
_entry.id   AF-A0A8X8Z7P2-F1
#
_cell.length_a   1.000
_cell.length_b   1.000
_cell.length_c   1.000
_cell.angle_alpha   90.00
_cell.angle_beta   90.00
_cell.angle_gamma   90.00
#
_symmetry.space_group_name_H-M   'P 1'
#
loop_
_entity.id
_entity.type
_entity.pdbx_description
1 polymer ?
#
loop_
_entity_poly.entity_id
_entity_poly.type
_entity_poly.pdbx_seq_one_letter_code
_entity_poly.pdbx_strand_id
1 'polypeptide(L)'
;MLSSSVMLRRFYCLGTAASSPATSSHKKRLVYLGSPQVSASGLDALFTASSAPDSSFEITAIVTQPPSARDRGRKVMPSPVAQHALDRGFPSDLIFTPIKAGEESFLSSFKALEPELCITAAYGNILPTKFLNIPSMGTVNVHPSLLPLYRGAAPVQRALQDGVRETGVSLAYTVRQLDAGPVIAFEKMEIDDKIKAPELLEFLFSQGSKLLISELPSILDGSAKTKATPQDESKATLAPKITQEESYLSFDQKATVLHNKVRAFSGWPGTRAKVLVIDPKNDKPNTIDLKIITTRVHDNNEIRNGEKDDIIFVKGSLIFPCGDGTALELAIYGVLEVQLPGKKVVNAAAFWNGLRGQKLKKSKREMGALDYLSNFCTVTTTRGKRKPMQRVEIKVKLDCDGCERRVKNAVKNMKGAQESEENRKRAELWPYVPHNLVQYPYAPQAYNKRAPSGFVRNVAQAVPAAPHEEGITHLFSDDNPHACSIM
;
A
#
# COMPACT_ATOMS: atom_id res chain seq x y z
N MET A 1 82.53 -1.48 -67.48
CA MET A 1 82.32 -0.03 -67.29
C MET A 1 81.66 0.17 -65.93
N LEU A 2 82.35 0.90 -65.04
CA LEU A 2 81.88 1.70 -63.88
C LEU A 2 80.90 1.05 -62.88
N SER A 3 81.36 0.63 -61.69
CA SER A 3 81.59 1.44 -60.46
C SER A 3 80.31 1.69 -59.65
N SER A 4 80.26 1.17 -58.42
CA SER A 4 80.18 1.97 -57.17
C SER A 4 79.48 1.21 -56.03
N SER A 5 80.25 0.99 -54.95
CA SER A 5 79.76 0.69 -53.61
C SER A 5 79.00 1.88 -53.00
N VAL A 6 78.17 1.62 -51.97
CA VAL A 6 78.20 2.25 -50.63
C VAL A 6 76.81 2.40 -49.97
N MET A 7 76.76 1.95 -48.70
CA MET A 7 75.94 2.34 -47.53
C MET A 7 74.55 1.75 -47.22
N LEU A 8 74.58 0.96 -46.14
CA LEU A 8 73.58 0.86 -45.07
C LEU A 8 72.95 2.21 -44.69
N ARG A 9 71.62 2.22 -44.51
CA ARG A 9 70.96 2.92 -43.40
C ARG A 9 69.78 2.08 -42.88
N ARG A 10 69.94 1.53 -41.69
CA ARG A 10 68.83 1.07 -40.82
C ARG A 10 68.05 2.31 -40.39
N PHE A 11 66.79 2.42 -40.82
CA PHE A 11 65.84 3.34 -40.20
C PHE A 11 65.11 2.62 -39.07
N TYR A 12 65.49 2.95 -37.83
CA TYR A 12 64.64 2.74 -36.67
C TYR A 12 63.49 3.76 -36.74
N CYS A 13 62.30 3.32 -37.14
CA CYS A 13 61.08 4.06 -36.88
C CYS A 13 60.51 3.58 -35.54
N LEU A 14 60.81 4.34 -34.48
CA LEU A 14 60.06 4.37 -33.24
C LEU A 14 58.64 4.86 -33.56
N GLY A 15 57.76 3.93 -33.91
CA GLY A 15 56.32 4.17 -33.91
C GLY A 15 55.85 4.17 -32.47
N THR A 16 55.77 5.36 -31.87
CA THR A 16 55.07 5.60 -30.61
C THR A 16 53.64 5.09 -30.76
N ALA A 17 53.35 3.93 -30.18
CA ALA A 17 51.99 3.51 -29.90
C ALA A 17 51.39 4.56 -28.98
N ALA A 18 50.62 5.48 -29.55
CA ALA A 18 49.70 6.29 -28.78
C ALA A 18 48.66 5.32 -28.23
N SER A 19 48.93 4.79 -27.03
CA SER A 19 47.89 4.19 -26.21
C SER A 19 46.95 5.34 -25.84
N SER A 20 45.94 5.58 -26.66
CA SER A 20 44.73 6.22 -26.16
C SER A 20 44.32 5.42 -24.93
N PRO A 21 44.24 6.01 -23.73
CA PRO A 21 43.61 5.32 -22.63
C PRO A 21 42.17 5.10 -23.10
N ALA A 22 41.81 3.84 -23.36
CA ALA A 22 40.42 3.45 -23.37
C ALA A 22 39.93 3.79 -21.97
N THR A 23 39.33 4.97 -21.82
CA THR A 23 38.53 5.29 -20.65
C THR A 23 37.37 4.31 -20.73
N SER A 24 37.52 3.11 -20.17
CA SER A 24 36.37 2.30 -19.81
C SER A 24 35.64 3.13 -18.77
N SER A 25 34.68 3.95 -19.21
CA SER A 25 33.80 4.66 -18.30
C SER A 25 33.04 3.55 -17.56
N HIS A 26 33.48 3.24 -16.34
CA HIS A 26 32.78 2.28 -15.51
C HIS A 26 31.35 2.79 -15.33
N LYS A 27 30.39 2.05 -15.89
CA LYS A 27 28.97 2.36 -15.73
C LYS A 27 28.62 2.26 -14.24
N LYS A 28 27.92 3.27 -13.76
CA LYS A 28 27.42 3.33 -12.39
C LYS A 28 26.42 2.22 -12.13
N ARG A 29 26.56 1.53 -11.00
CA ARG A 29 25.72 0.37 -10.65
C ARG A 29 24.40 0.82 -10.02
N LEU A 30 23.31 0.76 -10.79
CA LEU A 30 21.97 1.18 -10.36
C LEU A 30 21.12 -0.04 -10.00
N VAL A 31 20.41 0.06 -8.87
CA VAL A 31 19.37 -0.92 -8.49
C VAL A 31 18.00 -0.27 -8.49
N TYR A 32 17.04 -0.93 -9.13
CA TYR A 32 15.65 -0.47 -9.19
C TYR A 32 14.77 -1.18 -8.18
N LEU A 33 13.96 -0.43 -7.43
CA LEU A 33 13.05 -0.93 -6.42
C LEU A 33 11.62 -0.51 -6.73
N GLY A 34 10.76 -1.46 -7.08
CA GLY A 34 9.38 -1.15 -7.42
C GLY A 34 8.52 -2.39 -7.53
N SER A 35 7.20 -2.23 -7.40
CA SER A 35 6.28 -3.36 -7.27
C SER A 35 5.02 -3.32 -8.11
N PRO A 36 4.28 -2.21 -8.28
CA PRO A 36 3.07 -2.17 -9.10
C PRO A 36 3.35 -1.90 -10.58
N GLN A 37 2.30 -1.99 -11.42
CA GLN A 37 2.37 -1.72 -12.86
C GLN A 37 2.92 -0.33 -13.19
N VAL A 38 2.52 0.70 -12.44
CA VAL A 38 2.99 2.08 -12.65
C VAL A 38 4.50 2.24 -12.46
N SER A 39 5.13 1.35 -11.67
CA SER A 39 6.58 1.30 -11.51
C SER A 39 7.27 0.58 -12.67
N ALA A 40 6.63 -0.39 -13.32
CA ALA A 40 7.23 -1.07 -14.48
C ALA A 40 7.55 -0.09 -15.62
N SER A 41 6.72 0.94 -15.84
CA SER A 41 7.00 1.99 -16.81
C SER A 41 8.26 2.80 -16.47
N GLY A 42 8.54 3.04 -15.19
CA GLY A 42 9.77 3.71 -14.76
C GLY A 42 11.01 2.84 -14.94
N LEU A 43 10.89 1.52 -14.68
CA LEU A 43 11.95 0.56 -15.00
C LEU A 43 12.24 0.52 -16.50
N ASP A 44 11.21 0.56 -17.34
CA ASP A 44 11.35 0.59 -18.79
C ASP A 44 12.17 1.80 -19.29
N ALA A 45 11.84 2.98 -18.77
CA ALA A 45 12.58 4.20 -19.10
C ALA A 45 14.07 4.07 -18.73
N LEU A 46 14.38 3.46 -17.58
CA LEU A 46 15.75 3.21 -17.15
C LEU A 46 16.46 2.17 -18.02
N PHE A 47 15.79 1.09 -18.46
CA PHE A 47 16.39 0.13 -19.39
C PHE A 47 16.73 0.77 -20.74
N THR A 48 15.84 1.63 -21.23
CA THR A 48 16.06 2.38 -22.47
C THR A 48 17.27 3.31 -22.32
N ALA A 49 17.33 4.06 -21.22
CA ALA A 49 18.44 4.98 -20.95
C ALA A 49 19.77 4.27 -20.64
N SER A 50 19.77 3.08 -20.04
CA SER A 50 20.99 2.31 -19.75
C SER A 50 21.62 1.67 -21.00
N SER A 51 20.80 1.41 -22.01
CA SER A 51 21.19 0.81 -23.28
C SER A 51 21.78 1.82 -24.28
N ALA A 52 21.67 3.13 -24.01
CA ALA A 52 22.24 4.17 -24.85
C ALA A 52 23.79 4.07 -24.89
N PRO A 53 24.45 4.37 -26.03
CA PRO A 53 25.90 4.25 -26.18
C PRO A 53 26.69 5.14 -25.21
N ASP A 54 26.15 6.29 -24.84
CA ASP A 54 26.70 7.30 -23.94
C ASP A 54 26.22 7.14 -22.49
N SER A 55 25.54 6.05 -22.18
CA SER A 55 24.99 5.82 -20.86
C SER A 55 26.09 5.64 -19.80
N SER A 56 25.99 6.41 -18.72
CA SER A 56 26.90 6.38 -17.59
C SER A 56 26.50 5.40 -16.49
N PHE A 57 25.44 4.60 -16.69
CA PHE A 57 24.92 3.67 -15.69
C PHE A 57 24.41 2.36 -16.31
N GLU A 58 24.30 1.34 -15.47
CA GLU A 58 23.69 0.06 -15.79
C GLU A 58 22.74 -0.38 -14.67
N ILE A 59 21.72 -1.17 -15.02
CA ILE A 59 20.81 -1.75 -14.02
C ILE A 59 21.37 -3.11 -13.61
N THR A 60 21.89 -3.20 -12.38
CA THR A 60 22.56 -4.41 -11.88
C THR A 60 21.63 -5.36 -11.14
N ALA A 61 20.54 -4.85 -10.60
CA ALA A 61 19.52 -5.67 -9.95
C ALA A 61 18.17 -4.95 -9.88
N ILE A 62 17.14 -5.75 -9.63
CA ILE A 62 15.78 -5.30 -9.37
C ILE A 62 15.34 -5.87 -8.03
N VAL A 63 14.75 -5.05 -7.17
CA VAL A 63 14.15 -5.47 -5.90
C VAL A 63 12.66 -5.21 -5.95
N THR A 64 11.85 -6.23 -5.69
CA THR A 64 10.40 -6.14 -5.81
C THR A 64 9.69 -7.01 -4.77
N GLN A 65 8.38 -6.87 -4.65
CA GLN A 65 7.61 -7.68 -3.70
C GLN A 65 7.57 -9.16 -4.14
N PRO A 66 7.52 -10.10 -3.19
CA PRO A 66 7.32 -11.52 -3.48
C PRO A 66 6.10 -11.79 -4.37
N PRO A 67 6.16 -12.88 -5.17
CA PRO A 67 4.98 -13.35 -5.88
C PRO A 67 3.78 -13.49 -4.94
N SER A 68 2.64 -13.00 -5.38
CA SER A 68 1.42 -12.96 -4.57
C SER A 68 0.21 -13.41 -5.39
N ALA A 69 -0.79 -13.93 -4.70
CA ALA A 69 -2.05 -14.33 -5.32
C ALA A 69 -2.78 -13.08 -5.84
N ARG A 70 -3.00 -13.02 -7.16
CA ARG A 70 -3.67 -11.91 -7.84
C ARG A 70 -4.78 -12.39 -8.77
N ASP A 71 -5.64 -11.44 -9.14
CA ASP A 71 -6.78 -11.62 -10.02
C ASP A 71 -7.83 -12.65 -9.57
N ARG A 72 -8.88 -12.79 -10.39
CA ARG A 72 -9.89 -13.83 -10.19
C ARG A 72 -9.25 -15.19 -10.42
N GLY A 73 -9.36 -16.08 -9.43
CA GLY A 73 -8.68 -17.38 -9.44
C GLY A 73 -7.39 -17.43 -8.60
N ARG A 74 -6.94 -16.30 -8.04
CA ARG A 74 -5.84 -16.23 -7.05
C ARG A 74 -4.57 -16.95 -7.48
N LYS A 75 -4.22 -16.87 -8.77
CA LYS A 75 -2.97 -17.45 -9.26
C LYS A 75 -1.81 -16.68 -8.64
N VAL A 76 -0.80 -17.41 -8.16
CA VAL A 76 0.43 -16.81 -7.66
C VAL A 76 1.21 -16.30 -8.87
N MET A 77 1.38 -14.99 -8.94
CA MET A 77 2.02 -14.30 -10.06
C MET A 77 3.16 -13.45 -9.52
N PRO A 78 4.24 -13.25 -10.30
CA PRO A 78 5.25 -12.25 -9.99
C PRO A 78 4.65 -10.85 -9.83
N SER A 79 5.41 -9.92 -9.22
CA SER A 79 5.05 -8.51 -9.30
C SER A 79 5.08 -8.04 -10.77
N PRO A 80 4.34 -6.99 -11.20
CA PRO A 80 4.38 -6.57 -12.59
C PRO A 80 5.75 -5.98 -12.95
N VAL A 81 6.51 -5.46 -11.98
CA VAL A 81 7.93 -5.09 -12.18
C VAL A 81 8.79 -6.33 -12.45
N ALA A 82 8.65 -7.41 -11.67
CA ALA A 82 9.37 -8.66 -11.92
C ALA A 82 9.01 -9.23 -13.29
N GLN A 83 7.72 -9.28 -13.61
CA GLN A 83 7.24 -9.81 -14.88
C GLN A 83 7.80 -8.99 -16.05
N HIS A 84 7.70 -7.66 -15.99
CA HIS A 84 8.23 -6.78 -17.03
C HIS A 84 9.74 -6.94 -17.22
N ALA A 85 10.49 -7.12 -16.14
CA ALA A 85 11.93 -7.39 -16.21
C ALA A 85 12.25 -8.71 -16.91
N LEU A 86 11.54 -9.78 -16.55
CA LEU A 86 11.69 -11.10 -17.19
C LEU A 86 11.31 -11.06 -18.67
N ASP A 87 10.23 -10.36 -19.02
CA ASP A 87 9.78 -10.19 -20.41
C ASP A 87 10.82 -9.44 -21.26
N ARG A 88 11.63 -8.59 -20.63
CA ARG A 88 12.78 -7.90 -21.25
C ARG A 88 14.06 -8.73 -21.28
N GLY A 89 14.03 -9.98 -20.81
CA GLY A 89 15.19 -10.86 -20.74
C GLY A 89 16.17 -10.51 -19.62
N PHE A 90 15.73 -9.75 -18.60
CA PHE A 90 16.58 -9.47 -17.44
C PHE A 90 16.86 -10.76 -16.64
N PRO A 91 18.10 -11.01 -16.19
CA PRO A 91 18.45 -12.25 -15.50
C PRO A 91 17.62 -12.44 -14.23
N SER A 92 16.97 -13.60 -14.09
CA SER A 92 16.06 -13.89 -12.97
C SER A 92 16.77 -13.94 -11.62
N ASP A 93 18.05 -14.30 -11.60
CA ASP A 93 18.93 -14.33 -10.42
C ASP A 93 19.30 -12.93 -9.90
N LEU A 94 19.11 -11.90 -10.74
CA LEU A 94 19.29 -10.48 -10.37
C LEU A 94 17.97 -9.80 -9.96
N ILE A 95 16.87 -10.56 -9.84
CA ILE A 95 15.58 -10.10 -9.33
C ILE A 95 15.40 -10.60 -7.90
N PHE A 96 15.52 -9.69 -6.93
CA PHE A 96 15.37 -9.97 -5.51
C PHE A 96 13.94 -9.73 -5.05
N THR A 97 13.39 -10.68 -4.29
CA THR A 97 12.05 -10.58 -3.72
C THR A 97 12.04 -10.80 -2.20
N PRO A 98 12.72 -9.95 -1.40
CA PRO A 98 12.71 -10.10 0.05
C PRO A 98 11.32 -9.80 0.62
N ILE A 99 10.91 -10.53 1.66
CA ILE A 99 9.65 -10.20 2.37
C ILE A 99 9.82 -8.86 3.10
N LYS A 100 11.01 -8.64 3.68
CA LYS A 100 11.43 -7.38 4.30
C LYS A 100 12.79 -6.95 3.75
N ALA A 101 12.92 -5.67 3.41
CA ALA A 101 14.18 -5.07 2.96
C ALA A 101 15.33 -5.13 4.00
N GLY A 102 15.03 -5.55 5.24
CA GLY A 102 16.00 -5.72 6.32
C GLY A 102 16.43 -7.17 6.56
N GLU A 103 16.08 -8.13 5.72
CA GLU A 103 16.54 -9.52 5.86
C GLU A 103 18.05 -9.64 5.62
N GLU A 104 18.76 -10.36 6.49
CA GLU A 104 20.22 -10.40 6.44
C GLU A 104 20.74 -11.19 5.22
N SER A 105 20.06 -12.28 4.84
CA SER A 105 20.36 -13.04 3.62
C SER A 105 20.27 -12.16 2.36
N PHE A 106 19.21 -11.34 2.27
CA PHE A 106 19.04 -10.38 1.20
C PHE A 106 20.14 -9.30 1.24
N LEU A 107 20.39 -8.69 2.39
CA LEU A 107 21.36 -7.61 2.49
C LEU A 107 22.79 -8.06 2.21
N SER A 108 23.17 -9.29 2.55
CA SER A 108 24.48 -9.85 2.19
C SER A 108 24.65 -9.94 0.67
N SER A 109 23.65 -10.48 -0.03
CA SER A 109 23.65 -10.57 -1.50
C SER A 109 23.62 -9.18 -2.14
N PHE A 110 22.81 -8.28 -1.59
CA PHE A 110 22.66 -6.92 -2.07
C PHE A 110 23.95 -6.08 -1.90
N LYS A 111 24.71 -6.27 -0.81
CA LYS A 111 26.03 -5.64 -0.62
C LYS A 111 27.06 -6.13 -1.65
N ALA A 112 27.03 -7.42 -1.98
CA ALA A 112 27.95 -8.00 -2.97
C ALA A 112 27.76 -7.44 -4.39
N LEU A 113 26.59 -6.84 -4.67
CA LEU A 113 26.34 -6.13 -5.92
C LEU A 113 26.96 -4.73 -5.98
N GLU A 114 27.55 -4.24 -4.88
CA GLU A 114 28.15 -2.91 -4.78
C GLU A 114 27.28 -1.81 -5.42
N PRO A 115 25.99 -1.70 -5.06
CA PRO A 115 25.10 -0.73 -5.69
C PRO A 115 25.60 0.68 -5.36
N GLU A 116 25.67 1.55 -6.35
CA GLU A 116 26.05 2.95 -6.14
C GLU A 116 24.81 3.81 -5.95
N LEU A 117 23.75 3.55 -6.71
CA LEU A 117 22.49 4.30 -6.66
C LEU A 117 21.30 3.34 -6.59
N CYS A 118 20.31 3.67 -5.75
CA CYS A 118 19.02 2.99 -5.74
C CYS A 118 17.92 3.94 -6.19
N ILE A 119 17.04 3.47 -7.08
CA ILE A 119 15.82 4.19 -7.46
C ILE A 119 14.62 3.43 -6.89
N THR A 120 13.77 4.11 -6.11
CA THR A 120 12.54 3.54 -5.58
C THR A 120 11.31 4.18 -6.21
N ALA A 121 10.33 3.37 -6.58
CA ALA A 121 9.04 3.80 -7.08
C ALA A 121 7.98 2.80 -6.62
N ALA A 122 7.15 3.19 -5.65
CA ALA A 122 6.07 2.36 -5.08
C ALA A 122 6.51 0.92 -4.68
N TYR A 123 7.66 0.77 -4.01
CA TYR A 123 8.18 -0.53 -3.59
C TYR A 123 7.35 -1.19 -2.47
N GLY A 124 6.86 -0.39 -1.52
CA GLY A 124 5.93 -0.81 -0.46
C GLY A 124 6.57 -1.34 0.83
N ASN A 125 7.88 -1.64 0.83
CA ASN A 125 8.63 -2.00 2.03
C ASN A 125 9.35 -0.78 2.63
N ILE A 126 9.37 -0.70 3.96
CA ILE A 126 10.18 0.29 4.68
C ILE A 126 11.65 -0.09 4.54
N LEU A 127 12.47 0.86 4.07
CA LEU A 127 13.91 0.70 3.95
C LEU A 127 14.60 1.00 5.29
N PRO A 128 15.21 0.01 5.95
CA PRO A 128 15.91 0.24 7.22
C PRO A 128 17.25 0.98 6.96
N THR A 129 17.80 1.61 8.00
CA THR A 129 19.10 2.31 7.92
C THR A 129 20.21 1.42 7.36
N LYS A 130 20.24 0.14 7.72
CA LYS A 130 21.23 -0.82 7.20
C LYS A 130 21.14 -1.06 5.69
N PHE A 131 19.97 -0.82 5.08
CA PHE A 131 19.82 -0.81 3.62
C PHE A 131 20.28 0.53 3.05
N LEU A 132 19.79 1.64 3.62
CA LEU A 132 20.04 3.00 3.13
C LEU A 132 21.53 3.39 3.13
N ASN A 133 22.33 2.77 3.99
CA ASN A 133 23.77 3.00 4.08
C ASN A 133 24.60 2.24 3.01
N ILE A 134 23.99 1.35 2.23
CA ILE A 134 24.70 0.54 1.22
C ILE A 134 24.98 1.35 -0.05
N PRO A 135 24.00 1.98 -0.72
CA PRO A 135 24.28 2.74 -1.92
C PRO A 135 25.03 4.03 -1.59
N SER A 136 26.25 4.17 -2.11
CA SER A 136 27.15 5.30 -1.83
C SER A 136 26.55 6.66 -2.23
N MET A 137 25.73 6.67 -3.28
CA MET A 137 25.03 7.84 -3.80
C MET A 137 23.63 8.01 -3.20
N GLY A 138 23.19 7.05 -2.39
CA GLY A 138 21.92 7.03 -1.70
C GLY A 138 20.79 6.36 -2.47
N THR A 139 19.58 6.55 -1.97
CA THR A 139 18.35 6.03 -2.57
C THR A 139 17.46 7.19 -2.94
N VAL A 140 17.01 7.28 -4.19
CA VAL A 140 16.12 8.34 -4.70
C VAL A 140 14.73 7.75 -4.92
N ASN A 141 13.71 8.39 -4.36
CA ASN A 141 12.31 7.99 -4.47
C ASN A 141 11.56 8.87 -5.46
N VAL A 142 10.78 8.24 -6.34
CA VAL A 142 9.77 8.89 -7.18
C VAL A 142 8.46 8.90 -6.39
N HIS A 143 8.12 10.06 -5.82
CA HIS A 143 6.96 10.21 -4.94
C HIS A 143 5.84 11.00 -5.64
N PRO A 144 4.63 10.45 -5.83
CA PRO A 144 3.56 11.09 -6.60
C PRO A 144 2.77 12.11 -5.77
N SER A 145 3.48 13.06 -5.17
CA SER A 145 2.95 14.32 -4.63
C SER A 145 4.01 15.43 -4.69
N LEU A 146 3.60 16.66 -4.38
CA LEU A 146 4.49 17.80 -4.14
C LEU A 146 4.96 17.80 -2.69
N LEU A 147 6.10 17.17 -2.40
CA LEU A 147 6.66 17.12 -1.04
C LEU A 147 6.96 18.54 -0.52
N PRO A 148 6.66 18.85 0.76
CA PRO A 148 6.34 17.93 1.86
C PRO A 148 4.86 17.52 2.01
N LEU A 149 3.99 17.89 1.06
CA LEU A 149 2.58 17.51 1.12
C LEU A 149 2.40 16.02 0.78
N TYR A 150 1.47 15.38 1.49
CA TYR A 150 1.03 14.01 1.24
C TYR A 150 2.16 12.95 1.37
N ARG A 151 2.99 13.03 2.41
CA ARG A 151 3.95 11.97 2.76
C ARG A 151 3.22 10.67 3.10
N GLY A 152 3.64 9.55 2.54
CA GLY A 152 3.14 8.22 2.90
C GLY A 152 2.51 7.42 1.77
N ALA A 153 1.57 6.56 2.12
CA ALA A 153 1.20 5.39 1.31
C ALA A 153 0.14 5.66 0.23
N ALA A 154 -0.68 6.71 0.37
CA ALA A 154 -1.78 6.98 -0.56
C ALA A 154 -1.86 8.45 -1.03
N PRO A 155 -0.75 9.08 -1.47
CA PRO A 155 -0.70 10.50 -1.79
C PRO A 155 -1.73 10.94 -2.83
N VAL A 156 -1.84 10.20 -3.93
CA VAL A 156 -2.73 10.52 -5.06
C VAL A 156 -4.20 10.49 -4.62
N GLN A 157 -4.60 9.43 -3.92
CA GLN A 157 -5.98 9.31 -3.47
C GLN A 157 -6.33 10.37 -2.43
N ARG A 158 -5.43 10.68 -1.49
CA ARG A 158 -5.68 11.69 -0.46
C ARG A 158 -5.75 13.09 -1.05
N ALA A 159 -4.88 13.43 -2.00
CA ALA A 159 -4.95 14.69 -2.74
C ALA A 159 -6.30 14.86 -3.47
N LEU A 160 -6.75 13.82 -4.19
CA LEU A 160 -8.06 13.82 -4.86
C LEU A 160 -9.22 13.93 -3.86
N GLN A 161 -9.14 13.23 -2.73
CA GLN A 161 -10.16 13.25 -1.69
C GLN A 161 -10.31 14.63 -1.06
N ASP A 162 -9.19 15.32 -0.82
CA ASP A 162 -9.16 16.68 -0.28
C ASP A 162 -9.64 17.73 -1.30
N GLY A 163 -9.72 17.36 -2.58
CA GLY A 163 -10.18 18.25 -3.65
C GLY A 163 -9.17 19.32 -4.01
N VAL A 164 -7.87 19.04 -3.88
CA VAL A 164 -6.83 19.99 -4.28
C VAL A 164 -6.89 20.22 -5.80
N ARG A 165 -6.51 21.43 -6.22
CA ARG A 165 -6.47 21.83 -7.63
C ARG A 165 -5.13 21.54 -8.31
N GLU A 166 -4.07 21.45 -7.51
CA GLU A 166 -2.71 21.20 -7.98
C GLU A 166 -2.11 20.03 -7.18
N THR A 167 -1.41 19.15 -7.88
CA THR A 167 -0.53 18.12 -7.32
C THR A 167 0.73 18.03 -8.17
N GLY A 168 1.48 16.95 -8.06
CA GLY A 168 2.68 16.75 -8.84
C GLY A 168 3.44 15.49 -8.43
N VAL A 169 4.67 15.42 -8.89
CA VAL A 169 5.61 14.35 -8.57
C VAL A 169 6.91 14.97 -8.08
N SER A 170 7.50 14.39 -7.05
CA SER A 170 8.78 14.81 -6.49
C SER A 170 9.81 13.68 -6.60
N LEU A 171 11.04 14.05 -6.92
CA LEU A 171 12.22 13.22 -6.68
C LEU A 171 12.82 13.65 -5.36
N ALA A 172 13.00 12.74 -4.43
CA ALA A 172 13.61 13.03 -3.14
C ALA A 172 14.55 11.91 -2.72
N TYR A 173 15.62 12.26 -1.99
CA TYR A 173 16.41 11.24 -1.32
C TYR A 173 15.58 10.55 -0.24
N THR A 174 15.78 9.24 -0.07
CA THR A 174 15.12 8.46 0.96
C THR A 174 15.93 8.51 2.24
N VAL A 175 15.28 8.91 3.33
CA VAL A 175 15.83 8.87 4.68
C VAL A 175 15.01 7.92 5.54
N ARG A 176 15.43 7.68 6.78
CA ARG A 176 14.72 6.76 7.69
C ARG A 176 13.28 7.20 7.98
N GLN A 177 13.05 8.51 8.03
CA GLN A 177 11.72 9.10 8.19
C GLN A 177 10.97 9.06 6.85
N LEU A 178 9.73 8.60 6.90
CA LEU A 178 8.88 8.36 5.73
C LEU A 178 8.75 9.62 4.87
N ASP A 179 9.21 9.54 3.62
CA ASP A 179 9.12 10.58 2.58
C ASP A 179 9.58 11.98 3.02
N ALA A 180 10.51 12.06 3.97
CA ALA A 180 10.98 13.31 4.58
C ALA A 180 12.36 13.75 4.10
N GLY A 181 12.97 13.04 3.16
CA GLY A 181 14.32 13.38 2.71
C GLY A 181 14.35 14.59 1.77
N PRO A 182 15.53 15.17 1.54
CA PRO A 182 15.68 16.36 0.69
C PRO A 182 15.13 16.15 -0.73
N VAL A 183 14.38 17.13 -1.23
CA VAL A 183 13.79 17.13 -2.58
C VAL A 183 14.84 17.57 -3.59
N ILE A 184 15.04 16.78 -4.63
CA ILE A 184 15.97 17.03 -5.74
C ILE A 184 15.29 17.92 -6.78
N ALA A 185 14.11 17.49 -7.25
CA ALA A 185 13.30 18.18 -8.24
C ALA A 185 11.83 17.80 -8.06
N PHE A 186 10.94 18.62 -8.60
CA PHE A 186 9.51 18.30 -8.65
C PHE A 186 8.88 18.87 -9.93
N GLU A 187 7.77 18.29 -10.33
CA GLU A 187 6.95 18.78 -11.44
C GLU A 187 5.51 18.94 -10.96
N LYS A 188 4.92 20.10 -11.25
CA LYS A 188 3.55 20.46 -10.85
C LYS A 188 2.56 20.16 -11.98
N MET A 189 1.33 19.90 -11.57
CA MET A 189 0.22 19.57 -12.46
C MET A 189 -1.09 20.08 -11.88
N GLU A 190 -1.92 20.71 -12.72
CA GLU A 190 -3.33 20.93 -12.41
C GLU A 190 -4.14 19.64 -12.50
N ILE A 191 -5.06 19.44 -11.56
CA ILE A 191 -5.93 18.27 -11.51
C ILE A 191 -7.22 18.57 -12.28
N ASP A 192 -7.50 17.80 -13.33
CA ASP A 192 -8.80 17.81 -14.00
C ASP A 192 -9.90 17.30 -13.04
N ASP A 193 -11.05 17.97 -13.01
CA ASP A 193 -12.14 17.64 -12.08
C ASP A 193 -12.69 16.21 -12.26
N LYS A 194 -12.49 15.59 -13.42
CA LYS A 194 -12.99 14.25 -13.76
C LYS A 194 -11.93 13.15 -13.60
N ILE A 195 -10.65 13.50 -13.46
CA ILE A 195 -9.58 12.50 -13.38
C ILE A 195 -9.75 11.62 -12.14
N LYS A 196 -9.54 10.32 -12.32
CA LYS A 196 -9.62 9.33 -11.23
C LYS A 196 -8.24 8.93 -10.75
N ALA A 197 -8.17 8.41 -9.53
CA ALA A 197 -6.89 8.05 -8.92
C ALA A 197 -6.00 7.12 -9.76
N PRO A 198 -6.49 6.07 -10.44
CA PRO A 198 -5.64 5.22 -11.27
C PRO A 198 -4.99 5.98 -12.45
N GLU A 199 -5.77 6.82 -13.14
CA GLU A 199 -5.33 7.62 -14.28
C GLU A 199 -4.30 8.67 -13.83
N LEU A 200 -4.59 9.37 -12.72
CA LEU A 200 -3.67 10.36 -12.16
C LEU A 200 -2.38 9.70 -11.68
N LEU A 201 -2.46 8.52 -11.05
CA LEU A 201 -1.28 7.77 -10.60
C LEU A 201 -0.38 7.39 -11.78
N GLU A 202 -0.96 6.84 -12.85
CA GLU A 202 -0.23 6.48 -14.06
C GLU A 202 0.44 7.71 -14.70
N PHE A 203 -0.29 8.82 -14.81
CA PHE A 203 0.26 10.07 -15.34
C PHE A 203 1.44 10.58 -14.49
N LEU A 204 1.28 10.63 -13.16
CA LEU A 204 2.33 11.13 -12.26
C LEU A 204 3.57 10.25 -12.27
N PHE A 205 3.44 8.92 -12.37
CA PHE A 205 4.60 8.03 -12.53
C PHE A 205 5.27 8.16 -13.90
N SER A 206 4.50 8.41 -14.96
CA SER A 206 5.06 8.75 -16.28
C SER A 206 5.88 10.04 -16.22
N GLN A 207 5.34 11.12 -15.64
CA GLN A 207 6.08 12.37 -15.46
C GLN A 207 7.28 12.19 -14.52
N GLY A 208 7.11 11.44 -13.44
CA GLY A 208 8.19 11.11 -12.50
C GLY A 208 9.33 10.33 -13.14
N SER A 209 9.01 9.45 -14.09
CA SER A 209 10.03 8.71 -14.86
C SER A 209 10.79 9.65 -15.78
N LYS A 210 10.12 10.58 -16.47
CA LYS A 210 10.78 11.59 -17.31
C LYS A 210 11.68 12.50 -16.48
N LEU A 211 11.17 12.99 -15.34
CA LEU A 211 11.91 13.82 -14.40
C LEU A 211 13.12 13.07 -13.83
N LEU A 212 12.96 11.78 -13.53
CA LEU A 212 14.06 10.93 -13.07
C LEU A 212 15.17 10.85 -14.13
N ILE A 213 14.82 10.57 -15.39
CA ILE A 213 15.80 10.48 -16.47
C ILE A 213 16.51 11.81 -16.69
N SER A 214 15.81 12.95 -16.61
CA SER A 214 16.43 14.27 -16.76
C SER A 214 17.37 14.64 -15.61
N GLU A 215 17.06 14.21 -14.38
CA GLU A 215 17.89 14.46 -13.19
C GLU A 215 18.97 13.39 -12.97
N LEU A 216 18.93 12.28 -13.71
CA LEU A 216 19.89 11.20 -13.51
C LEU A 216 21.35 11.65 -13.70
N PRO A 217 21.72 12.50 -14.68
CA PRO A 217 23.08 13.02 -14.77
C PRO A 217 23.54 13.77 -13.51
N SER A 218 22.70 14.65 -12.95
CA SER A 218 23.02 15.42 -11.74
C SER A 218 23.07 14.53 -10.49
N ILE A 219 22.29 13.46 -10.46
CA ILE A 219 22.36 12.45 -9.40
C ILE A 219 23.68 11.68 -9.52
N LEU A 220 24.05 11.24 -10.73
CA LEU A 220 25.23 10.41 -11.01
C LEU A 220 26.57 11.16 -10.86
N ASP A 221 26.60 12.47 -11.05
CA ASP A 221 27.78 13.30 -10.78
C ASP A 221 27.84 13.84 -9.33
N GLY A 222 26.77 13.61 -8.55
CA GLY A 222 26.65 14.01 -7.14
C GLY A 222 26.23 15.46 -6.91
N SER A 223 26.07 16.28 -7.95
CA SER A 223 25.64 17.67 -7.84
C SER A 223 24.18 17.83 -7.39
N ALA A 224 23.33 16.84 -7.62
CA ALA A 224 21.97 16.79 -7.08
C ALA A 224 21.97 16.81 -5.55
N LYS A 225 22.93 16.11 -4.91
CA LYS A 225 22.98 16.00 -3.45
C LYS A 225 23.28 17.34 -2.76
N THR A 226 24.05 18.20 -3.41
CA THR A 226 24.37 19.54 -2.89
C THR A 226 23.25 20.55 -3.14
N LYS A 227 22.47 20.36 -4.22
CA LYS A 227 21.32 21.22 -4.58
C LYS A 227 20.01 20.80 -3.93
N ALA A 228 19.90 19.55 -3.46
CA ALA A 228 18.67 19.03 -2.89
C ALA A 228 18.22 19.86 -1.67
N THR A 229 16.95 20.24 -1.66
CA THR A 229 16.39 21.16 -0.66
C THR A 229 15.76 20.37 0.49
N PRO A 230 16.16 20.60 1.76
CA PRO A 230 15.48 20.03 2.91
C PRO A 230 14.00 20.42 2.93
N GLN A 231 13.15 19.48 3.34
CA GLN A 231 11.72 19.73 3.41
C GLN A 231 11.36 20.61 4.63
N ASP A 232 10.38 21.49 4.45
CA ASP A 232 9.80 22.30 5.53
C ASP A 232 8.80 21.47 6.35
N GLU A 233 9.22 21.02 7.53
CA GLU A 233 8.39 20.16 8.41
C GLU A 233 7.08 20.84 8.84
N SER A 234 7.00 22.18 8.86
CA SER A 234 5.77 22.90 9.23
C SER A 234 4.65 22.75 8.20
N LYS A 235 5.01 22.41 6.95
CA LYS A 235 4.07 22.22 5.83
C LYS A 235 3.78 20.75 5.56
N ALA A 236 4.41 19.83 6.28
CA ALA A 236 4.26 18.41 6.02
C ALA A 236 2.84 17.92 6.32
N THR A 237 2.23 17.24 5.34
CA THR A 237 0.94 16.56 5.52
C THR A 237 1.10 15.06 5.25
N LEU A 238 0.25 14.25 5.88
CA LEU A 238 0.34 12.80 5.79
C LEU A 238 -0.75 12.25 4.87
N ALA A 239 -0.38 11.24 4.09
CA ALA A 239 -1.26 10.47 3.24
C ALA A 239 -1.34 9.01 3.74
N PRO A 240 -2.10 8.75 4.82
CA PRO A 240 -2.21 7.42 5.38
C PRO A 240 -2.88 6.46 4.39
N LYS A 241 -2.51 5.17 4.50
CA LYS A 241 -3.10 4.10 3.71
C LYS A 241 -4.63 4.11 3.86
N ILE A 242 -5.33 3.98 2.75
CA ILE A 242 -6.80 3.87 2.74
C ILE A 242 -7.20 2.50 3.27
N THR A 243 -8.34 2.42 3.96
CA THR A 243 -8.92 1.14 4.41
C THR A 243 -10.27 0.86 3.74
N GLN A 244 -10.75 -0.39 3.82
CA GLN A 244 -12.01 -0.80 3.20
C GLN A 244 -13.22 -0.12 3.87
N GLU A 245 -13.12 0.18 5.17
CA GLU A 245 -14.17 0.82 5.97
C GLU A 245 -14.44 2.24 5.48
N GLU A 246 -13.42 2.92 4.96
CA GLU A 246 -13.56 4.25 4.38
C GLU A 246 -14.40 4.25 3.09
N SER A 247 -14.69 3.10 2.47
CA SER A 247 -15.41 3.03 1.18
C SER A 247 -16.83 3.59 1.22
N TYR A 248 -17.48 3.65 2.38
CA TYR A 248 -18.88 4.11 2.46
C TYR A 248 -19.01 5.63 2.31
N LEU A 249 -19.96 6.05 1.46
CA LEU A 249 -20.36 7.44 1.31
C LEU A 249 -21.38 7.84 2.38
N SER A 250 -21.28 9.08 2.85
CA SER A 250 -22.25 9.71 3.74
C SER A 250 -22.89 10.90 3.03
N PHE A 251 -24.14 10.75 2.59
CA PHE A 251 -24.89 11.80 1.87
C PHE A 251 -25.31 12.98 2.76
N ASP A 252 -24.79 13.08 3.98
CA ASP A 252 -24.88 14.28 4.81
C ASP A 252 -23.72 15.25 4.54
N GLN A 253 -22.70 14.81 3.78
CA GLN A 253 -21.60 15.66 3.30
C GLN A 253 -21.98 16.39 2.01
N LYS A 254 -21.26 17.48 1.69
CA LYS A 254 -21.41 18.20 0.41
C LYS A 254 -21.16 17.28 -0.78
N ALA A 255 -21.88 17.50 -1.88
CA ALA A 255 -21.72 16.74 -3.12
C ALA A 255 -20.29 16.78 -3.67
N THR A 256 -19.59 17.92 -3.56
CA THR A 256 -18.19 18.05 -3.99
C THR A 256 -17.25 17.11 -3.22
N VAL A 257 -17.43 16.99 -1.90
CA VAL A 257 -16.64 16.09 -1.04
C VAL A 257 -16.89 14.63 -1.43
N LEU A 258 -18.15 14.27 -1.69
CA LEU A 258 -18.51 12.92 -2.12
C LEU A 258 -17.97 12.61 -3.51
N HIS A 259 -18.06 13.57 -4.44
CA HIS A 259 -17.51 13.45 -5.78
C HIS A 259 -16.00 13.21 -5.74
N ASN A 260 -15.27 14.01 -4.96
CA ASN A 260 -13.84 13.85 -4.71
C ASN A 260 -13.49 12.47 -4.14
N LYS A 261 -14.26 12.00 -3.17
CA LYS A 261 -14.09 10.65 -2.61
C LYS A 261 -14.30 9.54 -3.64
N VAL A 262 -15.31 9.67 -4.50
CA VAL A 262 -15.60 8.68 -5.56
C VAL A 262 -14.44 8.59 -6.56
N ARG A 263 -13.93 9.72 -7.05
CA ARG A 263 -12.78 9.71 -7.98
C ARG A 263 -11.46 9.28 -7.30
N ALA A 264 -11.27 9.66 -6.03
CA ALA A 264 -10.12 9.26 -5.23
C ALA A 264 -10.05 7.75 -4.97
N PHE A 265 -11.19 7.11 -4.70
CA PHE A 265 -11.24 5.69 -4.35
C PHE A 265 -11.60 4.79 -5.54
N SER A 266 -11.51 5.33 -6.76
CA SER A 266 -11.66 4.56 -7.99
C SER A 266 -10.67 3.40 -8.03
N GLY A 267 -11.13 2.22 -8.46
CA GLY A 267 -10.39 0.97 -8.32
C GLY A 267 -10.56 0.39 -6.91
N TRP A 268 -9.58 0.62 -6.04
CA TRP A 268 -9.59 0.13 -4.66
C TRP A 268 -9.61 1.29 -3.65
N PRO A 269 -10.44 1.23 -2.58
CA PRO A 269 -11.39 0.16 -2.24
C PRO A 269 -12.71 0.22 -3.04
N GLY A 270 -12.86 1.18 -3.95
CA GLY A 270 -14.15 1.59 -4.50
C GLY A 270 -14.95 2.42 -3.49
N THR A 271 -16.08 2.96 -3.94
CA THR A 271 -17.04 3.62 -3.04
C THR A 271 -18.35 2.86 -2.98
N ARG A 272 -19.00 2.90 -1.82
CA ARG A 272 -20.23 2.17 -1.52
C ARG A 272 -21.26 3.08 -0.88
N ALA A 273 -22.54 2.77 -1.06
CA ALA A 273 -23.64 3.49 -0.46
C ALA A 273 -24.76 2.53 -0.06
N LYS A 274 -25.28 2.70 1.15
CA LYS A 274 -26.51 2.04 1.57
C LYS A 274 -27.71 2.91 1.21
N VAL A 275 -28.68 2.32 0.52
CA VAL A 275 -29.90 2.99 0.06
C VAL A 275 -31.11 2.22 0.57
N LEU A 276 -32.15 2.94 0.99
CA LEU A 276 -33.42 2.36 1.41
C LEU A 276 -34.35 2.27 0.21
N VAL A 277 -34.90 1.08 -0.02
CA VAL A 277 -35.94 0.82 -1.01
C VAL A 277 -37.25 0.64 -0.25
N ILE A 278 -38.23 1.48 -0.57
CA ILE A 278 -39.55 1.49 0.06
C ILE A 278 -40.56 1.01 -0.98
N ASP A 279 -41.20 -0.12 -0.69
CA ASP A 279 -42.31 -0.64 -1.48
C ASP A 279 -43.61 0.00 -0.98
N PRO A 280 -44.37 0.72 -1.84
CA PRO A 280 -45.67 1.26 -1.46
C PRO A 280 -46.66 0.19 -0.94
N LYS A 281 -46.45 -1.09 -1.31
CA LYS A 281 -47.31 -2.21 -0.91
C LYS A 281 -46.82 -2.93 0.35
N ASN A 282 -45.60 -2.67 0.81
CA ASN A 282 -44.96 -3.42 1.88
C ASN A 282 -44.23 -2.44 2.82
N ASP A 283 -44.73 -2.29 4.05
CA ASP A 283 -44.34 -1.21 4.96
C ASP A 283 -42.93 -1.37 5.58
N LYS A 284 -42.19 -2.42 5.19
CA LYS A 284 -40.81 -2.67 5.66
C LYS A 284 -39.79 -2.20 4.61
N PRO A 285 -38.98 -1.18 4.92
CA PRO A 285 -37.92 -0.73 4.01
C PRO A 285 -36.84 -1.81 3.88
N ASN A 286 -36.41 -2.08 2.64
CA ASN A 286 -35.27 -2.94 2.36
C ASN A 286 -34.01 -2.10 2.14
N THR A 287 -32.87 -2.50 2.72
CA THR A 287 -31.60 -1.80 2.50
C THR A 287 -30.78 -2.51 1.43
N ILE A 288 -30.37 -1.78 0.40
CA ILE A 288 -29.47 -2.26 -0.64
C ILE A 288 -28.11 -1.59 -0.50
N ASP A 289 -27.03 -2.34 -0.73
CA ASP A 289 -25.66 -1.81 -0.83
C ASP A 289 -25.30 -1.64 -2.31
N LEU A 290 -24.92 -0.43 -2.70
CA LEU A 290 -24.57 -0.06 -4.07
C LEU A 290 -23.11 0.31 -4.16
N LYS A 291 -22.38 -0.27 -5.11
CA LYS A 291 -21.07 0.27 -5.51
C LYS A 291 -21.27 1.49 -6.39
N ILE A 292 -20.66 2.61 -6.03
CA ILE A 292 -20.65 3.86 -6.79
C ILE A 292 -19.29 3.98 -7.48
N ILE A 293 -19.32 4.27 -8.78
CA ILE A 293 -18.11 4.25 -9.63
C ILE A 293 -17.78 5.63 -10.21
N THR A 294 -18.79 6.39 -10.63
CA THR A 294 -18.61 7.77 -11.09
C THR A 294 -19.79 8.60 -10.67
N THR A 295 -19.51 9.88 -10.46
CA THR A 295 -20.47 10.90 -10.04
C THR A 295 -20.16 12.20 -10.75
N ARG A 296 -21.10 13.14 -10.68
CA ARG A 296 -20.96 14.54 -11.05
C ARG A 296 -21.66 15.37 -9.98
N VAL A 297 -21.18 16.57 -9.73
CA VAL A 297 -21.91 17.52 -8.87
C VAL A 297 -23.07 18.09 -9.68
N HIS A 298 -24.29 17.97 -9.16
CA HIS A 298 -25.49 18.46 -9.82
C HIS A 298 -25.70 19.95 -9.52
N ASP A 299 -26.09 20.73 -10.53
CA ASP A 299 -26.40 22.15 -10.34
C ASP A 299 -27.73 22.32 -9.59
N ASN A 300 -27.69 23.08 -8.49
CA ASN A 300 -28.76 23.18 -7.48
C ASN A 300 -30.12 23.71 -7.98
N ASN A 301 -30.25 24.15 -9.24
CA ASN A 301 -31.43 24.86 -9.73
C ASN A 301 -32.68 23.97 -9.88
N GLU A 302 -32.55 22.63 -9.90
CA GLU A 302 -33.68 21.71 -10.11
C GLU A 302 -34.19 21.02 -8.81
N ILE A 303 -33.56 21.20 -7.65
CA ILE A 303 -33.89 20.49 -6.40
C ILE A 303 -34.69 21.38 -5.46
N ARG A 304 -35.92 21.71 -5.84
CA ARG A 304 -36.83 22.49 -4.99
C ARG A 304 -38.08 21.75 -4.54
N ASN A 305 -38.34 20.52 -5.01
CA ASN A 305 -39.65 19.88 -4.83
C ASN A 305 -39.65 18.44 -4.25
N GLY A 306 -38.52 17.91 -3.77
CA GLY A 306 -38.45 16.57 -3.15
C GLY A 306 -38.33 16.62 -1.62
N GLU A 307 -38.79 15.58 -0.91
CA GLU A 307 -38.44 15.39 0.50
C GLU A 307 -36.91 15.30 0.63
N LYS A 308 -36.35 15.84 1.73
CA LYS A 308 -34.89 16.00 1.95
C LYS A 308 -34.05 14.72 1.80
N ASP A 309 -34.69 13.55 1.85
CA ASP A 309 -34.04 12.24 1.81
C ASP A 309 -34.35 11.42 0.54
N ASP A 310 -35.22 11.92 -0.35
CA ASP A 310 -35.67 11.19 -1.54
C ASP A 310 -34.62 11.22 -2.66
N ILE A 311 -34.31 10.05 -3.21
CA ILE A 311 -33.45 9.92 -4.39
C ILE A 311 -34.36 9.92 -5.62
N ILE A 312 -34.16 10.88 -6.50
CA ILE A 312 -34.98 11.08 -7.69
C ILE A 312 -34.25 10.59 -8.95
N PHE A 313 -35.02 10.20 -9.96
CA PHE A 313 -34.49 9.84 -11.27
C PHE A 313 -34.88 10.93 -12.28
N VAL A 314 -33.88 11.61 -12.83
CA VAL A 314 -34.07 12.75 -13.75
C VAL A 314 -33.17 12.56 -14.97
N LYS A 315 -33.77 12.63 -16.17
CA LYS A 315 -33.06 12.61 -17.47
C LYS A 315 -32.10 11.42 -17.66
N GLY A 316 -32.30 10.29 -16.97
CA GLY A 316 -31.41 9.12 -17.06
C GLY A 316 -30.45 8.96 -15.87
N SER A 317 -30.41 9.92 -14.95
CA SER A 317 -29.49 9.96 -13.81
C SER A 317 -30.22 9.80 -12.47
N LEU A 318 -29.56 9.17 -11.49
CA LEU A 318 -30.01 9.21 -10.10
C LEU A 318 -29.42 10.45 -9.42
N ILE A 319 -30.27 11.25 -8.80
CA ILE A 319 -29.87 12.45 -8.07
C ILE A 319 -30.02 12.19 -6.57
N PHE A 320 -28.88 12.26 -5.86
CA PHE A 320 -28.83 12.05 -4.42
C PHE A 320 -28.77 13.41 -3.71
N PRO A 321 -29.76 13.75 -2.86
CA PRO A 321 -29.68 14.95 -2.04
C PRO A 321 -28.54 14.80 -1.03
N CYS A 322 -27.69 15.83 -0.98
CA CYS A 322 -26.47 15.87 -0.18
C CYS A 322 -26.53 16.98 0.88
N GLY A 323 -25.49 17.06 1.71
CA GLY A 323 -25.32 18.14 2.69
C GLY A 323 -25.34 19.53 2.04
N ASP A 324 -25.71 20.54 2.84
CA ASP A 324 -25.72 21.95 2.45
C ASP A 324 -26.56 22.28 1.20
N GLY A 325 -27.61 21.50 0.95
CA GLY A 325 -28.53 21.71 -0.18
C GLY A 325 -27.89 21.39 -1.54
N THR A 326 -26.72 20.75 -1.55
CA THR A 326 -26.08 20.25 -2.78
C THR A 326 -26.67 18.92 -3.20
N ALA A 327 -26.40 18.49 -4.43
CA ALA A 327 -26.73 17.13 -4.83
C ALA A 327 -25.67 16.49 -5.71
N LEU A 328 -25.61 15.18 -5.61
CA LEU A 328 -24.70 14.34 -6.35
C LEU A 328 -25.49 13.63 -7.45
N GLU A 329 -25.16 13.97 -8.68
CA GLU A 329 -25.65 13.25 -9.85
C GLU A 329 -24.80 12.01 -10.06
N LEU A 330 -25.46 10.86 -10.18
CA LEU A 330 -24.86 9.67 -10.74
C LEU A 330 -25.25 9.65 -12.22
N ALA A 331 -24.42 10.30 -13.04
CA ALA A 331 -24.67 10.52 -14.47
C ALA A 331 -24.52 9.21 -15.26
N ILE A 332 -25.47 8.89 -16.14
CA ILE A 332 -25.48 7.68 -16.98
C ILE A 332 -25.68 8.06 -18.44
N TYR A 333 -24.64 8.60 -19.06
CA TYR A 333 -24.50 8.58 -20.52
C TYR A 333 -23.03 8.28 -20.82
N GLY A 334 -22.77 7.08 -21.33
CA GLY A 334 -21.42 6.59 -21.64
C GLY A 334 -20.86 5.64 -20.58
N VAL A 335 -21.52 4.48 -20.41
CA VAL A 335 -21.04 3.32 -19.63
C VAL A 335 -20.82 3.63 -18.15
N LEU A 336 -21.91 3.68 -17.38
CA LEU A 336 -21.82 3.75 -15.92
C LEU A 336 -22.66 2.70 -15.21
N GLU A 337 -22.16 2.35 -14.05
CA GLU A 337 -22.01 0.97 -13.64
C GLU A 337 -22.30 0.91 -12.14
N VAL A 338 -23.55 0.58 -11.76
CA VAL A 338 -23.93 0.23 -10.40
C VAL A 338 -23.82 -1.27 -10.26
N GLN A 339 -23.09 -1.74 -9.25
CA GLN A 339 -22.97 -3.17 -8.97
C GLN A 339 -23.77 -3.52 -7.71
N LEU A 340 -24.90 -4.21 -7.90
CA LEU A 340 -25.56 -4.92 -6.80
C LEU A 340 -24.67 -6.09 -6.34
N PRO A 341 -24.70 -6.47 -5.05
CA PRO A 341 -23.95 -7.61 -4.55
C PRO A 341 -24.19 -8.86 -5.39
N GLY A 342 -23.12 -9.40 -6.00
CA GLY A 342 -23.16 -10.61 -6.84
C GLY A 342 -23.72 -10.42 -8.26
N LYS A 343 -24.06 -9.21 -8.70
CA LYS A 343 -24.55 -8.95 -10.07
C LYS A 343 -23.47 -8.35 -10.97
N LYS A 344 -23.70 -8.46 -12.28
CA LYS A 344 -22.99 -7.65 -13.28
C LYS A 344 -23.36 -6.19 -13.10
N VAL A 345 -22.51 -5.34 -13.63
CA VAL A 345 -22.65 -3.92 -13.46
C VAL A 345 -23.71 -3.38 -14.42
N VAL A 346 -24.61 -2.52 -13.92
CA VAL A 346 -25.80 -2.05 -14.65
C VAL A 346 -25.88 -0.52 -14.69
N ASN A 347 -26.49 0.01 -15.74
CA ASN A 347 -26.76 1.45 -15.84
C ASN A 347 -27.95 1.85 -14.95
N ALA A 348 -28.05 3.12 -14.51
CA ALA A 348 -29.11 3.42 -13.54
C ALA A 348 -30.52 3.54 -14.13
N ALA A 349 -30.68 3.68 -15.45
CA ALA A 349 -32.00 3.50 -16.07
C ALA A 349 -32.49 2.05 -15.92
N ALA A 350 -31.63 1.06 -16.16
CA ALA A 350 -31.92 -0.36 -15.96
C ALA A 350 -32.15 -0.69 -14.48
N PHE A 351 -31.35 -0.10 -13.59
CA PHE A 351 -31.56 -0.21 -12.14
C PHE A 351 -32.92 0.38 -11.72
N TRP A 352 -33.24 1.60 -12.16
CA TRP A 352 -34.51 2.28 -11.86
C TRP A 352 -35.72 1.51 -12.40
N ASN A 353 -35.66 1.05 -13.66
CA ASN A 353 -36.69 0.20 -14.24
C ASN A 353 -36.87 -1.11 -13.44
N GLY A 354 -35.78 -1.64 -12.89
CA GLY A 354 -35.79 -2.82 -12.01
C GLY A 354 -36.53 -2.62 -10.69
N LEU A 355 -36.70 -1.37 -10.22
CA LEU A 355 -37.41 -1.05 -8.98
C LEU A 355 -38.94 -1.18 -9.11
N ARG A 356 -39.48 -1.25 -10.34
CA ARG A 356 -40.92 -1.47 -10.60
C ARG A 356 -41.86 -0.54 -9.80
N GLY A 357 -41.46 0.73 -9.64
CA GLY A 357 -42.25 1.74 -8.92
C GLY A 357 -41.97 1.86 -7.41
N GLN A 358 -40.99 1.12 -6.87
CA GLN A 358 -40.51 1.33 -5.50
C GLN A 358 -39.77 2.68 -5.38
N LYS A 359 -39.88 3.32 -4.21
CA LYS A 359 -39.18 4.60 -3.92
C LYS A 359 -37.79 4.34 -3.33
N LEU A 360 -36.86 5.25 -3.60
CA LEU A 360 -35.52 5.23 -3.02
C LEU A 360 -35.35 6.39 -2.04
N LYS A 361 -34.81 6.10 -0.86
CA LYS A 361 -34.39 7.11 0.12
C LYS A 361 -32.94 6.89 0.52
N LYS A 362 -32.21 7.97 0.80
CA LYS A 362 -30.86 7.84 1.38
C LYS A 362 -30.95 7.18 2.76
N SER A 363 -30.05 6.25 3.05
CA SER A 363 -29.95 5.69 4.40
C SER A 363 -29.37 6.76 5.33
N LYS A 364 -30.07 7.07 6.43
CA LYS A 364 -29.46 7.83 7.53
C LYS A 364 -28.38 6.95 8.16
N ARG A 365 -27.21 7.51 8.40
CA ARG A 365 -26.09 6.77 8.98
C ARG A 365 -26.39 6.49 10.45
N GLU A 366 -26.30 5.25 10.89
CA GLU A 366 -26.02 4.97 12.31
C GLU A 366 -24.58 5.42 12.56
N MET A 367 -24.39 6.49 13.35
CA MET A 367 -23.06 6.97 13.71
C MET A 367 -22.30 5.87 14.44
N GLY A 368 -21.24 5.35 13.80
CA GLY A 368 -20.31 4.44 14.44
C GLY A 368 -19.28 5.22 15.26
N ALA A 369 -18.75 4.60 16.31
CA ALA A 369 -17.81 5.22 17.25
C ALA A 369 -16.54 5.85 16.63
N LEU A 370 -16.17 5.46 15.40
CA LEU A 370 -14.99 5.97 14.69
C LEU A 370 -15.19 7.36 14.07
N ASP A 371 -16.42 7.78 13.76
CA ASP A 371 -16.69 9.12 13.23
C ASP A 371 -16.47 10.23 14.28
N TYR A 372 -16.50 9.85 15.56
CA TYR A 372 -16.24 10.77 16.67
C TYR A 372 -14.77 11.22 16.74
N LEU A 373 -13.85 10.44 16.15
CA LEU A 373 -12.41 10.69 16.21
C LEU A 373 -11.87 11.44 15.00
N SER A 374 -12.50 11.34 13.82
CA SER A 374 -12.04 12.07 12.63
C SER A 374 -12.29 13.58 12.70
N ASN A 375 -13.28 14.03 13.48
CA ASN A 375 -13.55 15.45 13.71
C ASN A 375 -12.57 16.13 14.69
N PHE A 376 -11.65 15.37 15.31
CA PHE A 376 -10.63 15.91 16.22
C PHE A 376 -9.34 16.35 15.51
N CYS A 377 -9.20 16.14 14.20
CA CYS A 377 -8.02 16.53 13.43
C CYS A 377 -8.24 17.71 12.46
N THR A 378 -9.33 18.45 12.61
CA THR A 378 -9.49 19.78 12.00
C THR A 378 -9.23 20.85 13.06
N VAL A 379 -8.02 21.40 13.06
CA VAL A 379 -7.67 22.58 13.87
C VAL A 379 -8.30 23.80 13.23
N THR A 380 -9.48 24.19 13.71
CA THR A 380 -9.97 25.57 13.61
C THR A 380 -10.46 25.98 14.99
N THR A 381 -9.74 26.94 15.59
CA THR A 381 -10.02 27.50 16.90
C THR A 381 -11.26 28.39 16.87
N THR A 382 -12.38 27.91 17.39
CA THR A 382 -13.45 28.79 17.90
C THR A 382 -14.06 28.18 19.17
N ARG A 383 -13.93 28.91 20.29
CA ARG A 383 -14.46 28.55 21.62
C ARG A 383 -15.98 28.44 21.59
N GLY A 384 -16.51 27.22 21.71
CA GLY A 384 -17.93 26.93 21.93
C GLY A 384 -18.22 26.44 23.36
N LYS A 385 -19.35 26.88 23.93
CA LYS A 385 -19.81 26.61 25.31
C LYS A 385 -19.87 25.10 25.65
N ARG A 386 -19.39 24.73 26.84
CA ARG A 386 -19.38 23.34 27.36
C ARG A 386 -20.79 22.78 27.49
N LYS A 387 -21.05 21.63 26.84
CA LYS A 387 -22.24 20.79 27.03
C LYS A 387 -22.15 19.99 28.35
N PRO A 388 -23.28 19.61 28.96
CA PRO A 388 -23.29 18.83 30.21
C PRO A 388 -22.70 17.43 30.01
N MET A 389 -21.98 16.93 31.03
CA MET A 389 -21.30 15.63 31.00
C MET A 389 -22.31 14.48 30.84
N GLN A 390 -22.10 13.63 29.84
CA GLN A 390 -22.83 12.36 29.67
C GLN A 390 -22.03 11.21 30.27
N ARG A 391 -22.71 10.29 30.96
CA ARG A 391 -22.11 9.02 31.41
C ARG A 391 -22.05 8.04 30.24
N VAL A 392 -20.92 7.37 30.07
CA VAL A 392 -20.70 6.35 29.03
C VAL A 392 -20.31 5.05 29.72
N GLU A 393 -21.04 3.97 29.44
CA GLU A 393 -20.69 2.63 29.92
C GLU A 393 -19.62 2.02 28.99
N ILE A 394 -18.49 1.60 29.56
CA ILE A 394 -17.38 0.99 28.79
C ILE A 394 -17.18 -0.44 29.28
N LYS A 395 -17.47 -1.41 28.42
CA LYS A 395 -17.25 -2.84 28.68
C LYS A 395 -15.94 -3.28 28.04
N VAL A 396 -14.96 -3.67 28.86
CA VAL A 396 -13.65 -4.14 28.40
C VAL A 396 -13.53 -5.62 28.73
N LYS A 397 -13.25 -6.44 27.72
CA LYS A 397 -12.90 -7.86 27.92
C LYS A 397 -11.41 -7.97 28.23
N LEU A 398 -11.08 -8.63 29.33
CA LEU A 398 -9.71 -8.76 29.83
C LEU A 398 -9.35 -10.25 29.89
N ASP A 399 -8.24 -10.61 29.26
CA ASP A 399 -7.83 -12.02 29.12
C ASP A 399 -6.67 -12.40 30.08
N CYS A 400 -6.19 -11.48 30.94
CA CYS A 400 -5.23 -11.78 32.00
C CYS A 400 -5.23 -10.74 33.14
N ASP A 401 -4.77 -11.15 34.33
CA ASP A 401 -4.68 -10.32 35.55
C ASP A 401 -3.77 -9.09 35.37
N GLY A 402 -2.77 -9.17 34.49
CA GLY A 402 -1.86 -8.06 34.18
C GLY A 402 -2.54 -6.93 33.39
N CYS A 403 -3.40 -7.29 32.41
CA CYS A 403 -4.19 -6.33 31.66
C CYS A 403 -5.24 -5.65 32.56
N GLU A 404 -5.83 -6.41 33.48
CA GLU A 404 -6.78 -5.88 34.46
C GLU A 404 -6.17 -4.79 35.34
N ARG A 405 -4.97 -5.02 35.90
CA ARG A 405 -4.29 -4.00 36.71
C ARG A 405 -3.98 -2.73 35.92
N ARG A 406 -3.58 -2.86 34.66
CA ARG A 406 -3.29 -1.71 33.79
C ARG A 406 -4.54 -0.89 33.48
N VAL A 407 -5.66 -1.56 33.23
CA VAL A 407 -6.94 -0.87 32.98
C VAL A 407 -7.47 -0.22 34.26
N LYS A 408 -7.41 -0.89 35.42
CA LYS A 408 -7.80 -0.30 36.72
C LYS A 408 -6.97 0.95 37.06
N ASN A 409 -5.67 0.92 36.83
CA ASN A 409 -4.79 2.07 37.07
C ASN A 409 -5.05 3.22 36.07
N ALA A 410 -5.37 2.90 34.82
CA ALA A 410 -5.76 3.92 33.84
C ALA A 410 -7.10 4.59 34.19
N VAL A 411 -8.08 3.80 34.66
CA VAL A 411 -9.41 4.29 35.03
C VAL A 411 -9.39 5.14 36.31
N LYS A 412 -8.59 4.77 37.32
CA LYS A 412 -8.43 5.57 38.56
C LYS A 412 -7.95 7.01 38.32
N ASN A 413 -7.19 7.23 37.25
CA ASN A 413 -6.62 8.54 36.94
C ASN A 413 -7.48 9.38 35.97
N MET A 414 -8.66 8.88 35.56
CA MET A 414 -9.58 9.61 34.68
C MET A 414 -10.54 10.50 35.49
N LYS A 415 -10.60 11.80 35.15
CA LYS A 415 -11.56 12.74 35.74
C LYS A 415 -13.00 12.35 35.36
N GLY A 416 -13.83 12.03 36.36
CA GLY A 416 -15.27 11.79 36.18
C GLY A 416 -15.74 10.33 36.25
N ALA A 417 -14.87 9.38 36.59
CA ALA A 417 -15.25 7.99 36.84
C ALA A 417 -15.97 7.86 38.20
N GLN A 418 -17.18 7.30 38.25
CA GLN A 418 -17.97 7.20 39.48
C GLN A 418 -18.10 5.78 40.06
N GLU A 419 -17.89 4.70 39.30
CA GLU A 419 -17.92 3.33 39.84
C GLU A 419 -17.37 2.30 38.84
N SER A 420 -16.86 1.17 39.33
CA SER A 420 -16.46 0.00 38.52
C SER A 420 -17.08 -1.26 39.10
N GLU A 421 -17.93 -1.95 38.34
CA GLU A 421 -18.60 -3.19 38.76
C GLU A 421 -17.96 -4.40 38.07
N GLU A 422 -17.72 -5.49 38.81
CA GLU A 422 -16.99 -6.67 38.36
C GLU A 422 -17.95 -7.83 38.07
N ASN A 423 -17.88 -8.41 36.86
CA ASN A 423 -18.68 -9.59 36.50
C ASN A 423 -17.78 -10.66 35.90
N ARG A 424 -17.33 -11.61 36.73
CA ARG A 424 -16.49 -12.75 36.30
C ARG A 424 -17.35 -13.82 35.64
N LYS A 425 -17.35 -13.87 34.30
CA LYS A 425 -17.63 -15.13 33.59
C LYS A 425 -16.30 -15.82 33.30
N ARG A 426 -16.03 -16.90 34.04
CA ARG A 426 -14.83 -17.73 33.90
C ARG A 426 -14.79 -18.27 32.45
N ALA A 427 -13.80 -17.85 31.66
CA ALA A 427 -13.57 -18.42 30.35
C ALA A 427 -13.06 -19.85 30.54
N GLU A 428 -13.82 -20.84 30.09
CA GLU A 428 -13.32 -22.21 30.01
C GLU A 428 -12.25 -22.27 28.93
N LEU A 429 -11.08 -22.83 29.26
CA LEU A 429 -10.01 -23.07 28.29
C LEU A 429 -10.56 -23.92 27.13
N TRP A 430 -10.24 -23.53 25.90
CA TRP A 430 -10.59 -24.30 24.71
C TRP A 430 -10.02 -25.73 24.83
N PRO A 431 -10.87 -26.77 24.95
CA PRO A 431 -10.42 -28.07 25.41
C PRO A 431 -9.76 -28.91 24.31
N TYR A 432 -9.49 -28.33 23.13
CA TYR A 432 -9.01 -29.04 21.94
C TYR A 432 -7.68 -28.49 21.41
N VAL A 433 -6.78 -29.37 20.99
CA VAL A 433 -5.43 -29.08 20.47
C VAL A 433 -5.28 -29.74 19.09
N PRO A 434 -4.53 -29.14 18.14
CA PRO A 434 -4.27 -29.74 16.83
C PRO A 434 -3.70 -31.16 16.92
N HIS A 435 -4.17 -32.04 16.03
CA HIS A 435 -3.83 -33.47 15.99
C HIS A 435 -2.31 -33.74 15.90
N ASN A 436 -1.57 -32.85 15.23
CA ASN A 436 -0.12 -32.95 15.03
C ASN A 436 0.72 -32.53 16.24
N LEU A 437 0.10 -31.91 17.26
CA LEU A 437 0.79 -31.46 18.48
C LEU A 437 0.57 -32.41 19.66
N VAL A 438 -0.23 -33.47 19.48
CA VAL A 438 -0.48 -34.49 20.50
C VAL A 438 0.31 -35.74 20.15
N GLN A 439 1.11 -36.23 21.10
CA GLN A 439 2.01 -37.36 20.90
C GLN A 439 1.28 -38.67 20.57
N TYR A 440 0.08 -38.88 21.14
CA TYR A 440 -0.77 -40.05 20.90
C TYR A 440 -2.22 -39.64 20.63
N PRO A 441 -2.52 -39.10 19.44
CA PRO A 441 -3.79 -38.45 19.18
C PRO A 441 -4.97 -39.43 19.02
N TYR A 442 -4.69 -40.73 18.89
CA TYR A 442 -5.69 -41.80 18.78
C TYR A 442 -6.02 -42.47 20.12
N ALA A 443 -5.44 -42.01 21.22
CA ALA A 443 -5.75 -42.56 22.53
C ALA A 443 -7.25 -42.39 22.86
N PRO A 444 -7.92 -43.39 23.49
CA PRO A 444 -9.36 -43.37 23.71
C PRO A 444 -9.89 -42.12 24.42
N GLN A 445 -9.08 -41.54 25.32
CA GLN A 445 -9.42 -40.31 26.04
C GLN A 445 -9.21 -39.01 25.23
N ALA A 446 -8.39 -39.02 24.18
CA ALA A 446 -8.08 -37.84 23.36
C ALA A 446 -9.14 -37.61 22.27
N TYR A 447 -9.74 -38.69 21.74
CA TYR A 447 -10.78 -38.57 20.72
C TYR A 447 -12.11 -38.08 21.31
N ASN A 448 -12.68 -37.03 20.72
CA ASN A 448 -13.98 -36.49 21.12
C ASN A 448 -14.79 -36.11 19.87
N LYS A 449 -16.01 -36.65 19.74
CA LYS A 449 -16.91 -36.38 18.61
C LYS A 449 -17.34 -34.91 18.48
N ARG A 450 -17.17 -34.10 19.53
CA ARG A 450 -17.45 -32.65 19.53
C ARG A 450 -16.25 -31.80 19.07
N ALA A 451 -15.09 -32.40 18.82
CA ALA A 451 -13.92 -31.67 18.36
C ALA A 451 -14.05 -31.30 16.86
N PRO A 452 -13.65 -30.09 16.44
CA PRO A 452 -13.53 -29.74 15.03
C PRO A 452 -12.57 -30.68 14.29
N SER A 453 -12.75 -30.85 12.98
CA SER A 453 -11.85 -31.65 12.14
C SER A 453 -10.40 -31.19 12.29
N GLY A 454 -9.49 -32.12 12.62
CA GLY A 454 -8.08 -31.86 12.84
C GLY A 454 -7.68 -31.48 14.28
N PHE A 455 -8.61 -31.53 15.24
CA PHE A 455 -8.35 -31.27 16.65
C PHE A 455 -8.78 -32.43 17.55
N VAL A 456 -8.05 -32.67 18.64
CA VAL A 456 -8.33 -33.69 19.67
C VAL A 456 -8.35 -33.06 21.05
N ARG A 457 -8.96 -33.70 22.04
CA ARG A 457 -9.06 -33.17 23.40
C ARG A 457 -7.67 -33.06 24.03
N ASN A 458 -7.39 -31.95 24.71
CA ASN A 458 -6.18 -31.76 25.48
C ASN A 458 -6.25 -32.59 26.77
N VAL A 459 -5.74 -33.82 26.73
CA VAL A 459 -5.71 -34.71 27.89
C VAL A 459 -4.29 -34.78 28.41
N ALA A 460 -4.07 -34.44 29.68
CA ALA A 460 -2.82 -34.75 30.37
C ALA A 460 -2.75 -36.27 30.54
N GLN A 461 -1.95 -36.96 29.73
CA GLN A 461 -1.76 -38.40 29.87
C GLN A 461 -0.55 -38.68 30.75
N ALA A 462 -0.78 -39.45 31.82
CA ALA A 462 0.28 -40.03 32.64
C ALA A 462 1.07 -41.03 31.79
N VAL A 463 2.39 -40.87 31.75
CA VAL A 463 3.33 -41.76 31.07
C VAL A 463 3.20 -43.17 31.67
N PRO A 464 3.08 -44.26 30.88
CA PRO A 464 3.20 -45.60 31.43
C PRO A 464 4.63 -45.82 31.94
N ALA A 465 4.74 -46.36 33.15
CA ALA A 465 6.01 -46.66 33.79
C ALA A 465 6.96 -47.44 32.88
N ALA A 466 8.23 -47.03 32.86
CA ALA A 466 9.30 -47.64 32.08
C ALA A 466 9.47 -49.13 32.41
N PRO A 467 9.69 -50.00 31.41
CA PRO A 467 10.41 -51.24 31.62
C PRO A 467 11.91 -51.01 31.40
N HIS A 468 12.67 -51.19 32.48
CA HIS A 468 14.09 -51.56 32.59
C HIS A 468 15.14 -50.90 31.68
N GLU A 469 16.06 -50.23 32.37
CA GLU A 469 17.42 -49.90 31.93
C GLU A 469 18.12 -51.12 31.32
N GLU A 470 18.56 -50.99 30.08
CA GLU A 470 19.88 -51.38 29.61
C GLU A 470 20.04 -50.86 28.17
N GLY A 471 21.04 -50.00 27.94
CA GLY A 471 21.55 -49.74 26.59
C GLY A 471 21.39 -48.35 26.00
N ILE A 472 21.53 -47.26 26.76
CA ILE A 472 21.79 -45.92 26.17
C ILE A 472 22.74 -45.10 27.05
N THR A 473 23.95 -45.61 27.31
CA THR A 473 25.05 -44.83 27.92
C THR A 473 26.26 -44.66 27.02
N HIS A 474 26.17 -45.02 25.73
CA HIS A 474 27.28 -44.89 24.79
C HIS A 474 26.99 -44.09 23.51
N LEU A 475 25.85 -43.39 23.40
CA LEU A 475 25.55 -42.58 22.21
C LEU A 475 25.90 -41.09 22.29
N PHE A 476 26.34 -40.59 23.46
CA PHE A 476 26.74 -39.19 23.64
C PHE A 476 27.99 -39.07 24.51
N SER A 477 29.06 -39.78 24.12
CA SER A 477 30.40 -39.59 24.68
C SER A 477 31.26 -38.85 23.65
N ASP A 478 31.97 -37.82 24.12
CA ASP A 478 32.79 -36.88 23.34
C ASP A 478 34.03 -37.51 22.66
N ASP A 479 34.20 -38.83 22.73
CA ASP A 479 35.32 -39.57 22.13
C ASP A 479 34.97 -40.31 20.82
N ASN A 480 33.89 -39.93 20.12
CA ASN A 480 33.53 -40.51 18.82
C ASN A 480 33.91 -39.60 17.63
N PRO A 481 35.08 -39.79 16.99
CA PRO A 481 35.54 -38.99 15.85
C PRO A 481 34.75 -39.21 14.53
N HIS A 482 33.66 -39.98 14.56
CA HIS A 482 32.79 -40.22 13.41
C HIS A 482 31.38 -39.59 13.53
N ALA A 483 31.16 -38.64 14.45
CA ALA A 483 29.89 -37.92 14.61
C ALA A 483 29.53 -36.95 13.45
N CYS A 484 30.15 -37.09 12.28
CA CYS A 484 29.83 -36.34 11.07
C CYS A 484 29.43 -37.29 9.94
N SER A 485 28.24 -37.88 10.06
CA SER A 485 27.46 -38.36 8.92
C SER A 485 26.13 -38.91 9.42
N ILE A 486 25.04 -38.45 8.79
CA ILE A 486 23.68 -39.02 8.69
C ILE A 486 22.58 -38.09 9.26
N MET A 487 22.12 -37.28 8.30
CA MET A 487 20.81 -36.63 8.04
C MET A 487 20.13 -35.75 9.09
#